data_AF-A0A1Q6TXD8-F1
#
_entry.id   AF-A0A1Q6TXD8-F1
#
_cell.length_a   1.000
_cell.length_b   1.000
_cell.length_c   1.000
_cell.angle_alpha   90.00
_cell.angle_beta   90.00
_cell.angle_gamma   90.00
#
_symmetry.space_group_name_H-M   'P 1'
#
loop_
_entity.id
_entity.type
_entity.pdbx_description
1 polymer ?
#
loop_
_entity_poly.entity_id
_entity_poly.type
_entity_poly.pdbx_seq_one_letter_code
_entity_poly.pdbx_strand_id
1 'polypeptide(L)'
;MKEIVTLERLQIYTDKVKELDYLLKRKESLAERIGSLHGIDYSRIKVTTGNGQKSSEQEHYTMTLQKINARIDELKFKLAKEHEIIKAAIAKVKKWNYRKILVLRYLEKRKWSEIIEEFFGLEEDFDEEKNYKYKDKIFYWNRQALAGLEEVNS
;
A
#
# COMPACT_ATOMS: atom_id res chain seq x y z
N MET A 1 2.65 0.64 27.35
CA MET A 1 2.64 1.77 26.40
C MET A 1 1.35 1.68 25.62
N LYS A 2 0.46 2.69 25.68
CA LYS A 2 -0.70 2.73 24.78
C LYS A 2 -0.15 2.89 23.36
N GLU A 3 -0.52 1.98 22.45
CA GLU A 3 -0.11 2.05 21.05
C GLU A 3 -0.97 3.09 20.33
N ILE A 4 -0.64 4.38 20.51
CA ILE A 4 -1.41 5.48 19.95
C ILE A 4 -1.39 5.40 18.42
N VAL A 5 -2.56 5.56 17.79
CA VAL A 5 -2.70 5.63 16.33
C VAL A 5 -2.89 7.09 15.94
N THR A 6 -1.84 7.68 15.39
CA THR A 6 -1.79 9.06 14.89
C THR A 6 -1.94 9.10 13.36
N LEU A 7 -2.18 10.29 12.80
CA LEU A 7 -2.15 10.49 11.35
C LEU A 7 -0.83 10.01 10.73
N GLU A 8 0.30 10.36 11.36
CA GLU A 8 1.63 9.95 10.90
C GLU A 8 1.75 8.42 10.82
N ARG A 9 1.27 7.71 11.84
CA ARG A 9 1.28 6.24 11.87
C ARG A 9 0.42 5.63 10.75
N LEU A 10 -0.77 6.19 10.50
CA LEU A 10 -1.63 5.79 9.37
C LEU A 10 -0.93 6.01 8.01
N GLN A 11 -0.15 7.09 7.90
CA GLN A 11 0.55 7.46 6.69
C GLN A 11 1.75 6.53 6.44
N ILE A 12 2.54 6.26 7.47
CA ILE A 12 3.61 5.25 7.46
C ILE A 12 3.07 3.87 7.07
N TYR A 13 1.93 3.47 7.65
CA TYR A 13 1.26 2.22 7.29
C TYR A 13 0.90 2.21 5.80
N THR A 14 0.23 3.27 5.32
CA THR A 14 -0.19 3.42 3.93
C THR A 14 1.00 3.32 2.97
N ASP A 15 2.12 3.97 3.29
CA ASP A 15 3.31 3.98 2.44
C ASP A 15 4.03 2.63 2.43
N LYS A 16 4.06 1.91 3.56
CA LYS A 16 4.56 0.53 3.61
C LYS A 16 3.70 -0.45 2.81
N VAL A 17 2.38 -0.26 2.79
CA VAL A 17 1.50 -1.05 1.91
C VAL A 17 1.81 -0.76 0.44
N LYS A 18 2.03 0.52 0.06
CA LYS A 18 2.44 0.86 -1.33
C LYS A 18 3.81 0.26 -1.68
N GLU A 19 4.76 0.26 -0.75
CA GLU A 19 6.07 -0.38 -0.91
C GLU A 19 5.88 -1.89 -1.18
N LEU A 20 5.02 -2.56 -0.40
CA LEU A 20 4.71 -3.98 -0.60
C LEU A 20 4.08 -4.22 -1.99
N ASP A 21 3.09 -3.43 -2.40
CA ASP A 21 2.45 -3.55 -3.72
C ASP A 21 3.47 -3.38 -4.85
N TYR A 22 4.39 -2.41 -4.71
CA TYR A 22 5.47 -2.18 -5.67
C TYR A 22 6.43 -3.37 -5.74
N LEU A 23 6.84 -3.91 -4.59
CA LEU A 23 7.75 -5.06 -4.53
C LEU A 23 7.12 -6.32 -5.11
N LEU A 24 5.81 -6.54 -4.90
CA LEU A 24 5.08 -7.66 -5.51
C LEU A 24 5.08 -7.57 -7.04
N LYS A 25 4.75 -6.40 -7.60
CA LYS A 25 4.83 -6.18 -9.05
C LYS A 25 6.25 -6.34 -9.58
N ARG A 26 7.25 -5.80 -8.88
CA ARG A 26 8.65 -5.94 -9.26
C ARG A 26 9.12 -7.40 -9.24
N LYS A 27 8.65 -8.18 -8.26
CA LYS A 27 8.90 -9.62 -8.17
C LYS A 27 8.34 -10.35 -9.39
N GLU A 28 7.09 -10.05 -9.78
CA GLU A 28 6.44 -10.63 -10.96
C GLU A 28 7.23 -10.33 -12.23
N SER A 29 7.57 -9.07 -12.48
CA SER A 29 8.36 -8.69 -13.67
C SER A 29 9.76 -9.32 -13.69
N LEU A 30 10.40 -9.50 -12.53
CA LEU A 30 11.69 -10.19 -12.45
C LEU A 30 11.55 -11.69 -12.71
N ALA A 31 10.50 -12.33 -12.22
CA ALA A 31 10.24 -13.75 -12.48
C ALA A 31 9.99 -14.00 -13.97
N GLU A 32 9.22 -13.14 -14.65
CA GLU A 32 9.02 -13.18 -16.10
C GLU A 32 10.35 -13.05 -16.86
N ARG A 33 11.22 -12.13 -16.44
CA ARG A 33 12.52 -11.91 -17.07
C ARG A 33 13.50 -13.08 -16.85
N ILE A 34 13.46 -13.73 -15.69
CA ILE A 34 14.25 -14.95 -15.46
C ILE A 34 13.71 -16.09 -16.33
N GLY A 35 12.38 -16.22 -16.45
CA GLY A 35 11.74 -17.21 -17.31
C GLY A 35 12.09 -17.06 -18.79
N SER A 36 12.19 -15.83 -19.30
CA SER A 36 12.58 -15.59 -20.69
C SER A 36 14.06 -15.89 -20.96
N LEU A 37 14.94 -15.69 -19.98
CA LEU A 37 16.36 -16.08 -20.08
C LEU A 37 16.55 -17.59 -20.18
N HIS A 38 15.69 -18.38 -19.53
CA HIS A 38 15.71 -19.85 -19.66
C HIS A 38 15.31 -20.36 -21.07
N GLY A 39 14.72 -19.51 -21.92
CA GLY A 39 14.41 -19.84 -23.31
C GLY A 39 15.52 -19.52 -24.32
N ILE A 40 16.67 -18.98 -23.87
CA ILE A 40 17.79 -18.65 -24.75
C ILE A 40 18.66 -19.90 -24.96
N ASP A 41 18.76 -20.35 -26.21
CA ASP A 41 19.69 -21.43 -26.60
C ASP A 41 21.14 -20.91 -26.63
N TYR A 42 21.81 -21.04 -25.48
CA TYR A 42 23.21 -20.64 -25.31
C TYR A 42 24.20 -21.47 -26.16
N SER A 43 23.77 -22.57 -26.80
CA SER A 43 24.65 -23.38 -27.67
C SER A 43 25.13 -22.64 -28.92
N ARG A 44 24.46 -21.55 -29.31
CA ARG A 44 24.80 -20.72 -30.48
C ARG A 44 25.54 -19.42 -30.15
N ILE A 45 25.69 -19.09 -28.87
CA ILE A 45 26.37 -17.86 -28.44
C ILE A 45 27.84 -18.20 -28.21
N LYS A 46 28.73 -17.80 -29.13
CA LYS A 46 30.18 -17.88 -28.93
C LYS A 46 30.57 -16.98 -27.75
N VAL A 47 30.76 -17.56 -26.57
CA VAL A 47 31.26 -16.85 -25.40
C VAL A 47 32.76 -16.60 -25.58
N THR A 48 33.13 -15.39 -25.95
CA THR A 48 34.52 -14.93 -25.84
C THR A 48 34.82 -14.65 -24.36
N THR A 49 35.46 -15.61 -23.71
CA THR A 49 35.91 -15.52 -22.31
C THR A 49 36.98 -14.44 -22.15
N GLY A 50 36.68 -13.42 -21.34
CA GLY A 50 37.63 -12.41 -20.90
C GLY A 50 37.32 -11.94 -19.48
N ASN A 51 38.16 -12.37 -18.53
CA ASN A 51 38.45 -11.81 -17.19
C ASN A 51 37.31 -11.39 -16.24
N GLY A 52 37.27 -12.06 -15.07
CA GLY A 52 37.10 -11.42 -13.76
C GLY A 52 35.66 -11.30 -13.23
N GLN A 53 35.29 -12.19 -12.30
CA GLN A 53 34.25 -12.00 -11.26
C GLN A 53 32.99 -11.20 -11.66
N LYS A 54 32.35 -11.50 -12.78
CA LYS A 54 30.99 -11.07 -13.05
C LYS A 54 30.07 -12.26 -12.79
N SER A 55 29.26 -12.18 -11.72
CA SER A 55 28.16 -13.11 -11.54
C SER A 55 27.36 -13.14 -12.84
N SER A 56 26.93 -14.34 -13.25
CA SER A 56 26.13 -14.46 -14.46
C SER A 56 24.88 -13.56 -14.32
N GLU A 57 24.36 -13.03 -15.43
CA GLU A 57 23.16 -12.18 -15.37
C GLU A 57 22.01 -12.88 -14.61
N GLN A 58 21.94 -14.20 -14.76
CA GLN A 58 21.04 -15.09 -14.05
C GLN A 58 21.27 -15.14 -12.54
N GLU A 59 22.52 -15.25 -12.07
CA GLU A 59 22.87 -15.16 -10.64
C GLU A 59 22.48 -13.80 -10.06
N HIS A 60 22.73 -12.71 -10.78
CA HIS A 60 22.35 -11.35 -10.35
C HIS A 60 20.82 -11.20 -10.17
N TYR A 61 20.02 -11.68 -11.14
CA TYR A 61 18.56 -11.65 -11.00
C TYR A 61 18.07 -12.55 -9.86
N THR A 62 18.66 -13.73 -9.69
CA THR A 62 18.30 -14.67 -8.62
C THR A 62 18.57 -14.08 -7.23
N MET A 63 19.74 -13.46 -7.02
CA MET A 63 20.06 -12.77 -5.77
C MET A 63 19.14 -11.58 -5.50
N THR A 64 18.79 -10.82 -6.55
CA THR A 64 17.85 -9.70 -6.43
C THR A 64 16.46 -10.19 -6.02
N LEU A 65 15.99 -11.30 -6.61
CA LEU A 65 14.71 -11.91 -6.28
C LEU A 65 14.66 -12.39 -4.83
N GLN A 66 15.74 -13.01 -4.33
CA GLN A 66 15.85 -13.43 -2.92
C GLN A 66 15.73 -12.24 -1.97
N LYS A 67 16.42 -11.13 -2.24
CA LYS A 67 16.32 -9.90 -1.43
C LYS A 67 14.90 -9.32 -1.42
N ILE A 68 14.25 -9.30 -2.58
CA ILE A 68 12.86 -8.83 -2.70
C ILE A 68 11.90 -9.73 -1.91
N ASN A 69 12.05 -11.06 -1.99
CA ASN A 69 11.24 -12.00 -1.22
C ASN A 69 11.40 -11.79 0.28
N ALA A 70 12.63 -11.70 0.78
CA ALA A 70 12.88 -11.47 2.20
C ALA A 70 12.23 -10.16 2.69
N ARG A 71 12.30 -9.09 1.89
CA ARG A 71 11.66 -7.80 2.21
C ARG A 71 10.13 -7.89 2.18
N ILE A 72 9.56 -8.62 1.23
CA ILE A 72 8.11 -8.87 1.15
C ILE A 72 7.63 -9.59 2.41
N ASP A 73 8.32 -10.64 2.83
CA ASP A 73 7.93 -11.43 3.99
C ASP A 73 8.02 -10.60 5.29
N GLU A 74 9.08 -9.82 5.44
CA GLU A 74 9.24 -8.87 6.54
C GLU A 74 8.09 -7.84 6.59
N LEU A 75 7.77 -7.24 5.44
CA LEU A 75 6.69 -6.25 5.34
C LEU A 75 5.33 -6.87 5.63
N LYS A 76 5.02 -8.05 5.07
CA LYS A 76 3.76 -8.76 5.32
C LYS A 76 3.55 -9.03 6.81
N PHE A 77 4.59 -9.52 7.48
CA PHE A 77 4.52 -9.80 8.91
C PHE A 77 4.27 -8.53 9.73
N LYS A 78 5.03 -7.46 9.47
CA LYS A 78 4.88 -6.18 10.20
C LYS A 78 3.53 -5.51 9.90
N LEU A 79 3.09 -5.52 8.65
CA LEU A 79 1.83 -4.92 8.23
C LEU A 79 0.61 -5.65 8.76
N ALA A 80 0.64 -6.98 8.89
CA ALA A 80 -0.48 -7.74 9.47
C ALA A 80 -0.76 -7.31 10.91
N LYS A 81 0.29 -7.22 11.74
CA LYS A 81 0.17 -6.76 13.13
C LYS A 81 -0.33 -5.31 13.18
N GLU A 82 0.29 -4.44 12.39
CA GLU A 82 -0.05 -3.01 12.36
C GLU A 82 -1.48 -2.75 11.88
N HIS A 83 -1.96 -3.53 10.90
CA HIS A 83 -3.33 -3.45 10.39
C HIS A 83 -4.36 -3.72 11.50
N GLU A 84 -4.16 -4.77 12.29
CA GLU A 84 -5.09 -5.10 13.38
C GLU A 84 -5.10 -4.02 14.47
N ILE A 85 -3.94 -3.42 14.78
CA ILE A 85 -3.85 -2.30 15.73
C ILE A 85 -4.66 -1.10 15.23
N ILE A 86 -4.44 -0.70 13.97
CA ILE A 86 -5.15 0.44 13.36
C ILE A 86 -6.65 0.15 13.29
N LYS A 87 -7.04 -1.04 12.87
CA LYS A 87 -8.44 -1.47 12.76
C LYS A 87 -9.15 -1.44 14.12
N ALA A 88 -8.51 -1.96 15.16
CA ALA A 88 -9.04 -1.93 16.53
C ALA A 88 -9.18 -0.49 17.07
N ALA A 89 -8.23 0.39 16.75
CA ALA A 89 -8.31 1.81 17.10
C ALA A 89 -9.47 2.51 16.38
N ILE A 90 -9.62 2.30 15.06
CA ILE A 90 -10.72 2.86 14.27
C ILE A 90 -12.08 2.39 14.81
N ALA A 91 -12.20 1.13 15.23
CA ALA A 91 -13.45 0.59 15.78
C ALA A 91 -13.98 1.37 17.01
N LYS A 92 -13.09 2.02 17.78
CA LYS A 92 -13.45 2.81 18.96
C LYS A 92 -14.02 4.20 18.62
N VAL A 93 -13.76 4.72 17.42
CA VAL A 93 -14.26 6.05 17.00
C VAL A 93 -15.79 6.01 16.95
N LYS A 94 -16.47 6.94 17.63
CA LYS A 94 -17.92 6.87 17.90
C LYS A 94 -18.79 6.87 16.65
N LYS A 95 -18.52 7.76 15.69
CA LYS A 95 -19.40 7.97 14.52
C LYS A 95 -19.05 7.01 13.38
N TRP A 96 -20.07 6.37 12.81
CA TRP A 96 -19.91 5.41 11.71
C TRP A 96 -19.23 6.01 10.47
N ASN A 97 -19.66 7.20 10.03
CA ASN A 97 -19.10 7.85 8.85
C ASN A 97 -17.62 8.17 9.03
N TYR A 98 -17.20 8.53 10.24
CA TYR A 98 -15.79 8.79 10.57
C TYR A 98 -14.98 7.50 10.49
N ARG A 99 -15.49 6.41 11.09
CA ARG A 99 -14.87 5.08 10.96
C ARG A 99 -14.70 4.68 9.50
N LYS A 100 -15.79 4.80 8.72
CA LYS A 100 -15.79 4.42 7.30
C LYS A 100 -14.80 5.26 6.49
N ILE A 101 -14.71 6.58 6.72
CA ILE A 101 -13.68 7.42 6.08
C ILE A 101 -12.26 6.93 6.41
N LEU A 102 -11.96 6.64 7.68
CA LEU A 102 -10.63 6.18 8.07
C LEU A 102 -10.27 4.83 7.40
N VAL A 103 -11.21 3.88 7.35
CA VAL A 103 -11.02 2.61 6.66
C VAL A 103 -10.77 2.83 5.16
N LEU A 104 -11.68 3.53 4.48
CA LEU A 104 -11.58 3.73 3.03
C LEU A 104 -10.28 4.46 2.66
N ARG A 105 -9.90 5.48 3.44
CA ARG A 105 -8.74 6.31 3.12
C ARG A 105 -7.41 5.62 3.43
N TYR A 106 -7.28 5.01 4.60
CA TYR A 106 -5.98 4.57 5.12
C TYR A 106 -5.77 3.05 5.08
N LEU A 107 -6.84 2.24 5.12
CA LEU A 107 -6.74 0.79 4.99
C LEU A 107 -6.96 0.33 3.54
N GLU A 108 -7.98 0.87 2.88
CA GLU A 108 -8.29 0.52 1.48
C GLU A 108 -7.58 1.41 0.45
N LYS A 109 -6.94 2.49 0.90
CA LYS A 109 -6.17 3.42 0.05
C LYS A 109 -7.01 4.10 -1.05
N ARG A 110 -8.32 4.25 -0.85
CA ARG A 110 -9.21 4.88 -1.84
C ARG A 110 -8.89 6.35 -2.05
N LYS A 111 -9.12 6.81 -3.28
CA LYS A 111 -9.02 8.23 -3.66
C LYS A 111 -10.15 9.03 -3.02
N TRP A 112 -9.92 10.32 -2.81
CA TRP A 112 -10.95 11.19 -2.26
C TRP A 112 -12.21 11.24 -3.12
N SER A 113 -12.07 11.20 -4.45
CA SER A 113 -13.21 11.13 -5.37
C SER A 113 -14.07 9.87 -5.14
N GLU A 114 -13.43 8.71 -5.01
CA GLU A 114 -14.09 7.43 -4.74
C GLU A 114 -14.78 7.43 -3.36
N ILE A 115 -14.17 8.07 -2.37
CA ILE A 115 -14.78 8.23 -1.04
C ILE A 115 -16.00 9.16 -1.11
N ILE A 116 -15.90 10.28 -1.83
CA ILE A 116 -17.00 11.23 -1.99
C ILE A 116 -18.20 10.53 -2.68
N GLU A 117 -17.94 9.78 -3.74
CA GLU A 117 -18.94 8.97 -4.45
C GLU A 117 -19.54 7.88 -3.57
N GLU A 118 -18.75 7.19 -2.76
CA GLU A 118 -19.23 6.16 -1.83
C GLU A 118 -20.21 6.71 -0.77
N PHE A 119 -20.12 7.99 -0.41
CA PHE A 119 -21.02 8.62 0.56
C PHE A 119 -22.20 9.37 -0.06
N PHE A 120 -22.01 9.95 -1.24
CA PHE A 120 -22.96 10.91 -1.82
C PHE A 120 -23.31 10.64 -3.29
N GLY A 121 -22.80 9.56 -3.89
CA GLY A 121 -22.99 9.25 -5.32
C GLY A 121 -24.43 8.97 -5.74
N LEU A 122 -25.35 8.85 -4.77
CA LEU A 122 -26.79 8.67 -5.01
C LEU A 122 -27.60 9.96 -4.79
N GLU A 123 -26.95 11.07 -4.42
CA GLU A 123 -27.61 12.37 -4.26
C GLU A 123 -27.90 12.99 -5.64
N GLU A 124 -29.06 13.63 -5.79
CA GLU A 124 -29.50 14.20 -7.08
C GLU A 124 -28.56 15.29 -7.61
N ASP A 125 -27.97 16.07 -6.71
CA ASP A 125 -27.02 17.16 -7.02
C ASP A 125 -25.55 16.67 -7.06
N PHE A 126 -25.29 15.35 -7.02
CA PHE A 126 -23.94 14.82 -6.87
C PHE A 126 -22.95 15.31 -7.93
N ASP A 127 -23.34 15.27 -9.20
CA ASP A 127 -22.44 15.63 -10.29
C ASP A 127 -22.01 17.10 -10.26
N GLU A 128 -22.89 17.96 -9.75
CA GLU A 128 -22.69 19.40 -9.60
C GLU A 128 -21.86 19.69 -8.34
N GLU A 129 -22.16 19.01 -7.22
CA GLU A 129 -21.65 19.34 -5.90
C GLU A 129 -20.48 18.48 -5.42
N LYS A 130 -20.08 17.42 -6.16
CA LYS A 130 -19.00 16.49 -5.77
C LYS A 130 -17.67 17.18 -5.47
N ASN A 131 -17.37 18.27 -6.18
CA ASN A 131 -16.13 19.03 -6.02
C ASN A 131 -16.23 20.20 -5.03
N TYR A 132 -17.42 20.50 -4.53
CA TYR A 132 -17.72 21.62 -3.63
C TYR A 132 -18.23 21.09 -2.29
N LYS A 133 -19.54 21.17 -2.04
CA LYS A 133 -20.21 20.77 -0.79
C LYS A 133 -19.77 19.39 -0.31
N TYR A 134 -19.72 18.38 -1.17
CA TYR A 134 -19.42 17.01 -0.75
C TYR A 134 -17.95 16.80 -0.43
N LYS A 135 -17.05 17.40 -1.20
CA LYS A 135 -15.61 17.40 -0.91
C LYS A 135 -15.31 18.05 0.44
N ASP A 136 -15.89 19.23 0.68
CA ASP A 136 -15.69 19.96 1.93
C ASP A 136 -16.22 19.19 3.14
N LYS A 137 -17.38 18.54 2.97
CA LYS A 137 -17.98 17.68 3.99
C LYS A 137 -17.11 16.47 4.31
N ILE A 138 -16.57 15.76 3.31
CA ILE A 138 -15.65 14.64 3.53
C ILE A 138 -14.36 15.10 4.21
N PHE A 139 -13.77 16.22 3.81
CA PHE A 139 -12.55 16.73 4.44
C PHE A 139 -12.78 17.18 5.88
N TYR A 140 -13.92 17.81 6.16
CA TYR A 140 -14.35 18.10 7.52
C TYR A 140 -14.50 16.81 8.33
N TRP A 141 -15.23 15.81 7.83
CA TRP A 141 -15.39 14.52 8.51
C TRP A 141 -14.07 13.80 8.73
N ASN A 142 -13.14 13.82 7.77
CA ASN A 142 -11.81 13.24 7.94
C ASN A 142 -11.02 13.91 9.07
N ARG A 143 -11.00 15.26 9.13
CA ARG A 143 -10.34 15.99 10.22
C ARG A 143 -10.91 15.62 11.58
N GLN A 144 -12.25 15.56 11.68
CA GLN A 144 -12.92 15.17 12.91
C GLN A 144 -12.70 13.69 13.26
N ALA A 145 -12.60 12.82 12.27
CA ALA A 145 -12.30 11.41 12.46
C ALA A 145 -10.90 11.19 13.02
N LEU A 146 -9.90 11.92 12.50
CA LEU A 146 -8.52 11.88 12.99
C LEU A 146 -8.41 12.38 14.43
N ALA A 147 -9.05 13.51 14.75
CA ALA A 147 -9.08 14.01 16.13
C ALA A 147 -9.74 13.01 17.09
N GLY A 148 -10.88 12.42 16.68
CA GLY A 148 -11.54 11.38 17.47
C GLY A 148 -10.71 10.10 17.60
N LEU A 149 -9.87 9.77 16.62
CA LEU A 149 -8.95 8.64 16.68
C LEU A 149 -7.82 8.89 17.70
N GLU A 150 -7.28 10.10 17.75
CA GLU A 150 -6.26 10.47 18.74
C GLU A 150 -6.82 10.44 20.17
N GLU A 151 -8.06 10.92 20.36
CA GLU A 151 -8.75 10.94 21.65
C GLU A 151 -8.97 9.52 22.21
N VAL A 152 -9.49 8.58 21.40
CA VAL A 152 -9.78 7.21 21.86
C VAL A 152 -8.54 6.35 22.10
N ASN A 153 -7.36 6.83 21.68
CA ASN A 153 -6.09 6.16 21.87
C ASN A 153 -5.19 6.81 22.94
N SER A 154 -5.55 8.01 23.42
CA SER A 154 -4.90 8.70 24.55
C SER A 154 -5.29 8.06 25.88
#